data_AF-A0A969G6Z8-F1
#
_entry.id   AF-A0A969G6Z8-F1
#
_cell.length_a   1.000
_cell.length_b   1.000
_cell.length_c   1.000
_cell.angle_alpha   90.00
_cell.angle_beta   90.00
_cell.angle_gamma   90.00
#
_symmetry.space_group_name_H-M   'P 1'
#
loop_
_entity.id
_entity.type
_entity.pdbx_description
1 polymer ?
#
loop_
_entity_poly.entity_id
_entity_poly.type
_entity_poly.pdbx_seq_one_letter_code
_entity_poly.pdbx_strand_id
1 'polypeptide(L)'
;MFRSRRGFGYSRQRRSKKSFSPLWFVVAVPLIVIAAEILAMLFVNIQGKKEEIKAYKGEPAFVTAYRLQLLNKSKEPIDGISNHGQLGVYNGSAAGYGLNHDQENDYWKINGQGWREDENIPMAKPKGEIRIFILGGSTAFGQGTIGNDATIASYLEGRFQERVEQQKRSPGKYRPDTLPFYQPTRVKAMALPPKIKQGNYRVINVAVPGYTSGNEFAQFAVDILPYQPDLIVVLNGYEDLMLPSSEQKNTLPYVDDFLANSTAHFTQSVKNTVNSWISDSYAVKTARYFFLQPQPTVDQETMVFNWMVNGLRPISPIALRSYNCASIAIQIIKNN
;
A
#
# COMPACT_ATOMS: atom_id res chain seq x y z
N MET A 1 -39.23 -23.20 -91.56
CA MET A 1 -37.92 -22.72 -91.09
C MET A 1 -38.08 -21.98 -89.78
N PHE A 2 -37.77 -22.61 -88.64
CA PHE A 2 -37.73 -21.93 -87.33
C PHE A 2 -36.35 -22.14 -86.73
N ARG A 3 -35.57 -21.05 -86.63
CA ARG A 3 -34.24 -21.03 -86.02
C ARG A 3 -34.37 -20.83 -84.51
N SER A 4 -33.90 -21.81 -83.74
CA SER A 4 -33.79 -21.79 -82.28
C SER A 4 -32.78 -20.75 -81.80
N ARG A 5 -33.18 -19.91 -80.85
CA ARG A 5 -32.27 -19.04 -80.08
C ARG A 5 -31.53 -19.87 -79.02
N ARG A 6 -30.19 -19.77 -79.01
CA ARG A 6 -29.30 -20.32 -77.96
C ARG A 6 -29.48 -19.52 -76.67
N GLY A 7 -29.84 -20.19 -75.58
CA GLY A 7 -29.78 -19.63 -74.23
C GLY A 7 -28.37 -19.78 -73.67
N PHE A 8 -27.76 -18.66 -73.27
CA PHE A 8 -26.53 -18.63 -72.47
C PHE A 8 -26.86 -19.00 -71.02
N GLY A 9 -26.39 -20.16 -70.55
CA GLY A 9 -26.43 -20.54 -69.15
C GLY A 9 -25.31 -19.87 -68.36
N TYR A 10 -25.63 -18.86 -67.55
CA TYR A 10 -24.75 -18.41 -66.48
C TYR A 10 -24.84 -19.42 -65.33
N SER A 11 -23.81 -20.25 -65.15
CA SER A 11 -23.67 -21.07 -63.95
C SER A 11 -23.32 -20.16 -62.76
N ARG A 12 -24.29 -19.93 -61.88
CA ARG A 12 -24.08 -19.23 -60.61
C ARG A 12 -23.53 -20.26 -59.62
N GLN A 13 -22.22 -20.28 -59.41
CA GLN A 13 -21.60 -21.06 -58.34
C GLN A 13 -22.20 -20.63 -56.99
N ARG A 14 -23.11 -21.45 -56.44
CA ARG A 14 -23.56 -21.34 -55.06
C ARG A 14 -22.36 -21.66 -54.17
N ARG A 15 -21.70 -20.62 -53.63
CA ARG A 15 -20.81 -20.77 -52.47
C ARG A 15 -21.62 -21.39 -51.34
N SER A 16 -21.37 -22.65 -51.01
CA SER A 16 -21.95 -23.26 -49.82
C SER A 16 -21.48 -22.46 -48.61
N LYS A 17 -22.38 -21.76 -47.92
CA LYS A 17 -22.09 -21.28 -46.57
C LYS A 17 -21.91 -22.51 -45.71
N LYS A 18 -20.66 -22.88 -45.41
CA LYS A 18 -20.34 -23.91 -44.43
C LYS A 18 -20.97 -23.45 -43.11
N SER A 19 -22.05 -24.10 -42.69
CA SER A 19 -22.62 -23.87 -41.36
C SER A 19 -21.66 -24.48 -40.36
N PHE A 20 -20.91 -23.64 -39.66
CA PHE A 20 -20.09 -24.09 -38.54
C PHE A 20 -21.01 -24.65 -37.47
N SER A 21 -20.86 -25.95 -37.18
CA SER A 21 -21.58 -26.58 -36.07
C SER A 21 -21.11 -25.94 -34.75
N PRO A 22 -22.01 -25.68 -33.78
CA PRO A 22 -21.63 -25.13 -32.48
C PRO A 22 -20.57 -25.98 -31.74
N LEU A 23 -20.47 -27.28 -32.06
CA LEU A 23 -19.40 -28.18 -31.58
C LEU A 23 -17.99 -27.74 -32.00
N TRP A 24 -17.85 -27.04 -33.12
CA TRP A 24 -16.55 -26.53 -33.57
C TRP A 24 -16.02 -25.45 -32.62
N PHE A 25 -16.89 -24.63 -32.02
CA PHE A 25 -16.48 -23.65 -31.02
C PHE A 25 -16.00 -24.31 -29.72
N VAL A 26 -16.58 -25.45 -29.35
CA VAL A 26 -16.17 -26.21 -28.15
C VAL A 26 -14.74 -26.74 -28.26
N VAL A 27 -14.28 -27.06 -29.48
CA VAL A 27 -12.91 -27.58 -29.73
C VAL A 27 -11.94 -26.46 -30.12
N ALA A 28 -12.39 -25.48 -30.92
CA ALA A 28 -11.53 -24.41 -31.42
C ALA A 28 -11.12 -23.43 -30.32
N VAL A 29 -12.03 -23.10 -29.39
CA VAL A 29 -11.75 -22.12 -28.33
C VAL A 29 -10.61 -22.59 -27.40
N PRO A 30 -10.60 -23.82 -26.85
CA PRO A 30 -9.48 -24.32 -26.05
C PRO A 30 -8.15 -24.35 -26.81
N LEU A 31 -8.16 -24.74 -28.09
CA LEU A 31 -6.94 -24.79 -28.91
C LEU A 31 -6.35 -23.39 -29.16
N ILE A 32 -7.20 -22.39 -29.36
CA ILE A 32 -6.78 -20.99 -29.51
C ILE A 32 -6.15 -20.48 -28.21
N VAL A 33 -6.74 -20.80 -27.04
CA VAL A 33 -6.20 -20.41 -25.74
C VAL A 33 -4.82 -21.05 -25.52
N ILE A 34 -4.68 -22.36 -25.77
CA ILE A 34 -3.39 -23.06 -25.64
C ILE A 34 -2.33 -22.48 -26.59
N ALA A 35 -2.70 -22.19 -27.83
CA ALA A 35 -1.79 -21.56 -28.79
C ALA A 35 -1.36 -20.15 -28.32
N ALA A 36 -2.28 -19.35 -27.78
CA ALA A 36 -1.98 -18.04 -27.23
C ALA A 36 -1.02 -18.12 -26.03
N GLU A 37 -1.18 -19.10 -25.15
CA GLU A 37 -0.27 -19.35 -24.01
C GLU A 37 1.16 -19.66 -24.47
N ILE A 38 1.30 -20.59 -25.43
CA ILE A 38 2.61 -20.99 -25.96
C ILE A 38 3.30 -19.80 -26.65
N LEU A 39 2.55 -19.03 -27.45
CA LEU A 39 3.08 -17.85 -28.14
C LEU A 39 3.53 -16.77 -27.15
N ALA A 40 2.74 -16.51 -26.11
CA ALA A 40 3.10 -15.55 -25.07
C ALA A 40 4.35 -16.01 -24.29
N MET A 41 4.44 -17.29 -23.96
CA MET A 41 5.61 -17.86 -23.28
C MET A 41 6.88 -17.74 -24.12
N LEU A 42 6.80 -18.02 -25.42
CA LEU A 42 7.93 -17.83 -26.35
C LEU A 42 8.31 -16.35 -26.49
N PHE A 43 7.33 -15.46 -26.64
CA PHE A 43 7.56 -14.03 -26.76
C PHE A 43 8.29 -13.45 -25.54
N VAL A 44 7.85 -13.79 -24.33
CA VAL A 44 8.50 -13.33 -23.09
C VAL A 44 9.89 -13.93 -22.92
N ASN A 45 10.08 -15.19 -23.32
CA ASN A 45 11.39 -15.84 -23.25
C ASN A 45 12.41 -15.13 -24.16
N ILE A 46 11.98 -14.69 -25.35
CA ILE A 46 12.81 -13.87 -26.27
C ILE A 46 13.15 -12.51 -25.64
N GLN A 47 12.22 -11.90 -24.91
CA GLN A 47 12.41 -10.59 -24.25
C GLN A 47 13.22 -10.67 -22.95
N GLY A 48 13.59 -11.86 -22.48
CA GLY A 48 14.31 -12.04 -21.21
C GLY A 48 13.48 -11.73 -19.94
N LYS A 49 12.17 -11.44 -20.06
CA LYS A 49 11.31 -11.02 -18.95
C LYS A 49 10.54 -12.16 -18.28
N LYS A 50 11.08 -13.38 -18.36
CA LYS A 50 10.41 -14.61 -17.91
C LYS A 50 10.03 -14.57 -16.43
N GLU A 51 10.96 -14.13 -15.57
CA GLU A 51 10.71 -14.09 -14.13
C GLU A 51 9.78 -12.93 -13.73
N GLU A 52 9.87 -11.77 -14.40
CA GLU A 52 8.95 -10.64 -14.19
C GLU A 52 7.50 -11.00 -14.53
N ILE A 53 7.26 -11.66 -15.67
CA ILE A 53 5.90 -12.04 -16.10
C ILE A 53 5.33 -13.17 -15.24
N LYS A 54 6.16 -14.13 -14.79
CA LYS A 54 5.71 -15.15 -13.84
C LYS A 54 5.28 -14.52 -12.50
N ALA A 55 6.05 -13.55 -12.00
CA ALA A 55 5.76 -12.85 -10.75
C ALA A 55 4.61 -11.84 -10.87
N TYR A 56 4.25 -11.42 -12.09
CA TYR A 56 3.18 -10.45 -12.34
C TYR A 56 1.81 -11.01 -11.96
N LYS A 57 1.12 -10.32 -11.04
CA LYS A 57 -0.24 -10.66 -10.57
C LYS A 57 -1.32 -9.71 -11.10
N GLY A 58 -1.08 -9.04 -12.23
CA GLY A 58 -2.02 -8.11 -12.84
C GLY A 58 -1.86 -6.64 -12.44
N GLU A 59 -0.98 -6.34 -11.49
CA GLU A 59 -0.64 -4.98 -11.01
C GLU A 59 0.88 -4.86 -10.78
N PRO A 60 1.44 -3.64 -10.74
CA PRO A 60 2.86 -3.44 -10.45
C PRO A 60 3.26 -4.01 -9.08
N ALA A 61 4.45 -4.60 -8.99
CA ALA A 61 4.97 -5.23 -7.76
C ALA A 61 4.89 -4.28 -6.55
N PHE A 62 5.30 -3.02 -6.75
CA PHE A 62 5.19 -1.94 -5.79
C PHE A 62 3.78 -1.76 -5.21
N VAL A 63 2.73 -1.81 -6.03
CA VAL A 63 1.34 -1.65 -5.56
C VAL A 63 0.93 -2.84 -4.72
N THR A 64 1.26 -4.06 -5.17
CA THR A 64 0.93 -5.29 -4.45
C THR A 64 1.71 -5.43 -3.14
N ALA A 65 2.92 -4.88 -3.07
CA ALA A 65 3.76 -4.91 -1.88
C ALA A 65 3.09 -4.24 -0.68
N TYR A 66 2.37 -3.13 -0.90
CA TYR A 66 1.73 -2.36 0.17
C TYR A 66 0.27 -2.75 0.45
N ARG A 67 -0.32 -3.60 -0.39
CA ARG A 67 -1.70 -4.06 -0.19
C ARG A 67 -1.76 -5.11 0.92
N LEU A 68 -2.75 -4.96 1.81
CA LEU A 68 -2.98 -5.88 2.92
C LEU A 68 -3.38 -7.27 2.42
N GLN A 69 -2.83 -8.29 3.06
CA GLN A 69 -3.18 -9.70 2.87
C GLN A 69 -3.67 -10.26 4.20
N LEU A 70 -4.96 -10.62 4.26
CA LEU A 70 -5.57 -11.15 5.48
C LEU A 70 -5.14 -12.61 5.71
N LEU A 71 -4.60 -12.86 6.90
CA LEU A 71 -4.13 -14.16 7.34
C LEU A 71 -5.06 -14.78 8.39
N ASN A 72 -5.24 -16.10 8.32
CA ASN A 72 -5.94 -16.88 9.32
C ASN A 72 -5.06 -17.10 10.58
N LYS A 73 -5.59 -17.82 11.59
CA LYS A 73 -4.85 -18.13 12.83
C LYS A 73 -3.58 -18.98 12.59
N SER A 74 -3.54 -19.72 11.49
CA SER A 74 -2.39 -20.52 11.05
C SER A 74 -1.39 -19.71 10.22
N LYS A 75 -1.58 -18.38 10.09
CA LYS A 75 -0.80 -17.47 9.24
C LYS A 75 -0.88 -17.76 7.74
N GLU A 76 -1.94 -18.42 7.30
CA GLU A 76 -2.19 -18.71 5.90
C GLU A 76 -3.19 -17.70 5.32
N PRO A 77 -3.08 -17.33 4.04
CA PRO A 77 -4.05 -16.45 3.39
C PRO A 77 -5.48 -17.00 3.48
N ILE A 78 -6.47 -16.14 3.75
CA ILE A 78 -7.87 -16.56 3.83
C ILE A 78 -8.45 -16.79 2.43
N ASP A 79 -8.88 -18.02 2.14
CA ASP A 79 -9.51 -18.37 0.87
C ASP A 79 -10.79 -17.56 0.59
N GLY A 80 -10.94 -17.10 -0.65
CA GLY A 80 -12.13 -16.38 -1.13
C GLY A 80 -12.10 -14.86 -0.98
N ILE A 81 -11.08 -14.30 -0.32
CA ILE A 81 -10.76 -12.87 -0.38
C ILE A 81 -9.69 -12.66 -1.47
N SER A 82 -9.80 -11.59 -2.27
CA SER A 82 -8.81 -11.30 -3.31
C SER A 82 -7.45 -10.94 -2.69
N ASN A 83 -6.59 -11.95 -2.51
CA ASN A 83 -5.32 -11.88 -1.77
C ASN A 83 -4.12 -11.51 -2.65
N HIS A 84 -4.24 -10.46 -3.47
CA HIS A 84 -3.10 -10.00 -4.28
C HIS A 84 -2.09 -9.15 -3.49
N GLY A 85 -2.40 -8.81 -2.24
CA GLY A 85 -1.49 -8.12 -1.34
C GLY A 85 -0.34 -9.00 -0.85
N GLN A 86 0.75 -8.36 -0.46
CA GLN A 86 1.92 -9.02 0.13
C GLN A 86 2.15 -8.61 1.59
N LEU A 87 1.49 -7.55 2.07
CA LEU A 87 1.62 -7.10 3.45
C LEU A 87 0.67 -7.92 4.33
N GLY A 88 1.18 -8.99 4.90
CA GLY A 88 0.43 -9.90 5.75
C GLY A 88 -0.09 -9.20 7.00
N VAL A 89 -1.38 -9.34 7.27
CA VAL A 89 -2.03 -8.87 8.49
C VAL A 89 -2.81 -10.00 9.13
N TYR A 90 -2.77 -10.08 10.44
CA TYR A 90 -3.58 -11.01 11.21
C TYR A 90 -4.57 -10.23 12.07
N ASN A 91 -5.74 -10.83 12.27
CA ASN A 91 -6.68 -10.32 13.27
C ASN A 91 -6.05 -10.50 14.66
N GLY A 92 -5.70 -9.39 15.30
CA GLY A 92 -4.61 -9.35 16.26
C GLY A 92 -4.77 -8.21 17.26
N SER A 93 -5.16 -8.59 18.48
CA SER A 93 -5.12 -7.80 19.72
C SER A 93 -6.03 -6.56 19.82
N ALA A 94 -5.88 -5.82 20.93
CA ALA A 94 -6.70 -4.68 21.34
C ALA A 94 -6.79 -3.54 20.31
N ALA A 95 -5.81 -3.44 19.40
CA ALA A 95 -5.80 -2.49 18.30
C ALA A 95 -6.59 -2.95 17.05
N GLY A 96 -7.21 -4.14 17.08
CA GLY A 96 -7.99 -4.70 15.97
C GLY A 96 -7.23 -5.70 15.13
N TYR A 97 -6.17 -5.24 14.47
CA TYR A 97 -5.29 -6.09 13.67
C TYR A 97 -3.86 -5.62 13.72
N GLY A 98 -2.92 -6.53 13.45
CA GLY A 98 -1.49 -6.23 13.42
C GLY A 98 -0.84 -6.71 12.13
N LEU A 99 0.33 -6.15 11.81
CA LEU A 99 1.20 -6.67 10.76
C LEU A 99 1.75 -8.02 11.20
N ASN A 100 1.76 -9.00 10.31
CA ASN A 100 2.43 -10.26 10.56
C ASN A 100 3.92 -10.03 10.86
N HIS A 101 4.48 -10.86 11.74
CA HIS A 101 5.86 -10.71 12.18
C HIS A 101 6.81 -11.33 11.16
N ASP A 102 8.06 -10.85 11.13
CA ASP A 102 9.16 -11.43 10.35
C ASP A 102 8.83 -11.59 8.86
N GLN A 103 8.30 -10.52 8.24
CA GLN A 103 8.02 -10.47 6.82
C GLN A 103 8.80 -9.35 6.15
N GLU A 104 9.27 -9.58 4.93
CA GLU A 104 10.04 -8.61 4.17
C GLU A 104 9.88 -8.81 2.66
N ASN A 105 10.16 -7.73 1.92
CA ASN A 105 10.36 -7.72 0.48
C ASN A 105 11.27 -6.54 0.11
N ASP A 106 11.44 -6.29 -1.19
CA ASP A 106 12.29 -5.20 -1.69
C ASP A 106 11.85 -3.78 -1.26
N TYR A 107 10.64 -3.63 -0.72
CA TYR A 107 10.03 -2.34 -0.38
C TYR A 107 10.00 -2.05 1.11
N TRP A 108 9.88 -3.08 1.95
CA TRP A 108 9.77 -2.93 3.39
C TRP A 108 10.22 -4.19 4.12
N LYS A 109 10.61 -4.00 5.38
CA LYS A 109 10.89 -5.07 6.33
C LYS A 109 10.12 -4.84 7.62
N ILE A 110 9.44 -5.89 8.08
CA ILE A 110 8.71 -5.93 9.34
C ILE A 110 9.46 -6.86 10.29
N ASN A 111 9.85 -6.35 11.45
CA ASN A 111 10.60 -7.10 12.45
C ASN A 111 9.71 -8.14 13.18
N GLY A 112 10.31 -8.85 14.13
CA GLY A 112 9.63 -9.86 14.95
C GLY A 112 8.59 -9.30 15.93
N GLN A 113 8.48 -7.98 16.05
CA GLN A 113 7.46 -7.27 16.84
C GLN A 113 6.30 -6.77 15.98
N GLY A 114 6.33 -6.98 14.66
CA GLY A 114 5.30 -6.47 13.76
C GLY A 114 5.47 -4.98 13.44
N TRP A 115 6.66 -4.40 13.60
CA TRP A 115 6.96 -2.99 13.32
C TRP A 115 7.82 -2.85 12.08
N ARG A 116 7.71 -1.72 11.38
CA ARG A 116 8.50 -1.44 10.16
C ARG A 116 9.92 -1.01 10.53
N GLU A 117 10.66 -1.95 11.07
CA GLU A 117 12.03 -1.83 11.57
C GLU A 117 12.89 -2.97 11.03
N ASP A 118 14.19 -2.73 10.91
CA ASP A 118 15.12 -3.75 10.41
C ASP A 118 15.49 -4.78 11.49
N GLU A 119 15.35 -4.40 12.76
CA GLU A 119 15.72 -5.18 13.94
C GLU A 119 14.66 -5.06 15.04
N ASN A 120 14.68 -6.01 15.98
CA ASN A 120 13.81 -5.96 17.15
C ASN A 120 14.33 -4.90 18.14
N ILE A 121 13.42 -4.09 18.65
CA ILE A 121 13.69 -3.07 19.66
C ILE A 121 13.60 -3.72 21.04
N PRO A 122 14.64 -3.61 21.90
CA PRO A 122 14.58 -4.19 23.24
C PRO A 122 13.55 -3.45 24.11
N MET A 123 12.77 -4.18 24.91
CA MET A 123 11.82 -3.53 25.82
C MET A 123 12.55 -2.67 26.86
N ALA A 124 13.62 -3.21 27.46
CA ALA A 124 14.52 -2.44 28.31
C ALA A 124 15.24 -1.36 27.50
N LYS A 125 15.06 -0.11 27.92
CA LYS A 125 15.61 1.06 27.23
C LYS A 125 17.12 1.20 27.48
N PRO A 126 17.96 1.17 26.43
CA PRO A 126 19.40 1.41 26.57
C PRO A 126 19.71 2.76 27.22
N LYS A 127 20.81 2.81 27.97
CA LYS A 127 21.22 4.03 28.68
C LYS A 127 21.54 5.14 27.69
N GLY A 128 20.89 6.29 27.85
CA GLY A 128 21.11 7.46 26.99
C GLY A 128 20.35 7.42 25.67
N GLU A 129 19.56 6.38 25.41
CA GLU A 129 18.63 6.33 24.28
C GLU A 129 17.41 7.23 24.54
N ILE A 130 16.95 7.90 23.50
CA ILE A 130 15.73 8.69 23.45
C ILE A 130 14.83 8.04 22.40
N ARG A 131 13.71 7.46 22.83
CA ARG A 131 12.77 6.72 21.97
C ARG A 131 11.66 7.62 21.49
N ILE A 132 11.51 7.68 20.18
CA ILE A 132 10.43 8.38 19.51
C ILE A 132 9.64 7.35 18.72
N PHE A 133 8.35 7.21 19.01
CA PHE A 133 7.49 6.30 18.25
C PHE A 133 6.65 7.08 17.25
N ILE A 134 6.58 6.57 16.01
CA ILE A 134 5.71 7.10 14.95
C ILE A 134 4.51 6.17 14.78
N LEU A 135 3.32 6.70 15.07
CA LEU A 135 2.04 6.07 14.79
C LEU A 135 1.38 6.74 13.58
N GLY A 136 0.51 5.99 12.90
CA GLY A 136 -0.20 6.49 11.74
C GLY A 136 -0.76 5.37 10.87
N GLY A 137 -1.48 5.80 9.83
CA GLY A 137 -1.89 4.94 8.71
C GLY A 137 -0.80 4.76 7.64
N SER A 138 -1.23 4.64 6.37
CA SER A 138 -0.36 4.37 5.22
C SER A 138 0.74 5.42 5.00
N THR A 139 0.47 6.71 5.27
CA THR A 139 1.46 7.78 5.13
C THR A 139 2.60 7.64 6.12
N ALA A 140 2.29 7.39 7.40
CA ALA A 140 3.30 7.22 8.45
C ALA A 140 4.07 5.91 8.28
N PHE A 141 3.39 4.86 7.82
CA PHE A 141 4.02 3.60 7.44
C PHE A 141 5.10 3.84 6.38
N GLY A 142 4.95 4.84 5.51
CA GLY A 142 5.81 5.08 4.35
C GLY A 142 5.33 4.27 3.14
N GLN A 143 4.02 4.18 2.94
CA GLN A 143 3.48 3.53 1.76
C GLN A 143 4.00 4.22 0.51
N GLY A 144 4.63 3.41 -0.33
CA GLY A 144 5.23 3.85 -1.57
C GLY A 144 6.71 4.26 -1.50
N THR A 145 7.37 4.04 -0.37
CA THR A 145 8.84 4.14 -0.30
C THR A 145 9.50 2.82 -0.76
N ILE A 146 10.82 2.83 -0.94
CA ILE A 146 11.61 1.62 -1.15
C ILE A 146 12.56 1.53 0.03
N GLY A 147 12.44 0.47 0.84
CA GLY A 147 13.21 0.30 2.06
C GLY A 147 12.65 1.05 3.27
N ASN A 148 13.18 0.70 4.44
CA ASN A 148 12.86 1.35 5.71
C ASN A 148 13.63 2.67 5.89
N ASP A 149 14.77 2.81 5.22
CA ASP A 149 15.63 4.00 5.22
C ASP A 149 15.00 5.22 4.54
N ALA A 150 14.09 4.99 3.59
CA ALA A 150 13.33 6.03 2.89
C ALA A 150 12.06 6.48 3.64
N THR A 151 11.81 5.99 4.86
CA THR A 151 10.64 6.37 5.65
C THR A 151 10.85 7.70 6.39
N ILE A 152 9.75 8.35 6.79
CA ILE A 152 9.83 9.56 7.64
C ILE A 152 10.52 9.27 8.99
N ALA A 153 10.41 8.05 9.52
CA ALA A 153 11.09 7.63 10.75
C ALA A 153 12.61 7.73 10.61
N SER A 154 13.16 7.10 9.57
CA SER A 154 14.58 7.13 9.24
C SER A 154 15.09 8.56 9.01
N TYR A 155 14.35 9.37 8.22
CA TYR A 155 14.74 10.76 8.01
C TYR A 155 14.71 11.57 9.31
N LEU A 156 13.69 11.42 10.15
CA LEU A 156 13.62 12.12 11.43
C LEU A 156 14.77 11.72 12.36
N GLU A 157 15.12 10.44 12.43
CA GLU A 157 16.27 9.95 13.21
C GLU A 157 17.56 10.64 12.77
N GLY A 158 17.84 10.63 11.47
CA GLY A 158 19.00 11.32 10.89
C GLY A 158 19.02 12.81 11.25
N ARG A 159 17.87 13.49 11.17
CA ARG A 159 17.75 14.91 11.53
C ARG A 159 17.98 15.17 13.01
N PHE A 160 17.51 14.30 13.91
CA PHE A 160 17.82 14.41 15.33
C PHE A 160 19.32 14.23 15.60
N GLN A 161 19.93 13.23 14.97
CA GLN A 161 21.37 12.97 15.12
C GLN A 161 22.21 14.14 14.61
N GLU A 162 21.91 14.67 13.42
CA GLU A 162 22.55 15.87 12.90
C GLU A 162 22.41 17.06 13.86
N ARG A 163 21.21 17.24 14.42
CA ARG A 163 20.92 18.34 15.34
C ARG A 163 21.69 18.21 16.65
N VAL A 164 21.85 17.00 17.18
CA VAL A 164 22.69 16.72 18.36
C VAL A 164 24.14 17.09 18.08
N GLU A 165 24.69 16.65 16.95
CA GLU A 165 26.08 16.92 16.58
C GLU A 165 26.35 18.41 16.34
N GLN A 166 25.42 19.12 15.71
CA GLN A 166 25.53 20.58 15.56
C GLN A 166 25.55 21.31 16.91
N GLN A 167 24.75 20.88 17.88
CA GLN A 167 24.76 21.45 19.24
C GLN A 167 26.10 21.24 19.94
N LYS A 168 26.72 20.07 19.77
CA LYS A 168 28.04 19.78 20.36
C LYS A 168 29.13 20.64 19.74
N ARG A 169 29.13 20.78 18.41
CA ARG A 169 30.15 21.56 17.67
C ARG A 169 29.99 23.07 17.84
N SER A 170 28.78 23.56 18.05
CA SER A 170 28.51 25.01 18.09
C SER A 170 27.43 25.36 19.12
N PRO A 171 27.70 25.16 20.43
CA PRO A 171 26.71 25.36 21.49
C PRO A 171 26.17 26.80 21.54
N GLY A 172 26.99 27.79 21.19
CA GLY A 172 26.59 29.21 21.17
C GLY A 172 25.58 29.59 20.07
N LYS A 173 25.32 28.71 19.09
CA LYS A 173 24.24 28.91 18.10
C LYS A 173 22.85 28.59 18.65
N TYR A 174 22.77 28.01 19.84
CA TYR A 174 21.54 27.55 20.46
C TYR A 174 21.27 28.27 21.77
N ARG A 175 20.00 28.30 22.16
CA ARG A 175 19.56 28.88 23.43
C ARG A 175 20.30 28.21 24.59
N PRO A 176 20.88 28.98 25.54
CA PRO A 176 21.52 28.41 26.72
C PRO A 176 20.50 27.72 27.62
N ASP A 177 20.95 26.78 28.45
CA ASP A 177 20.07 26.01 29.34
C ASP A 177 19.48 26.88 30.45
N THR A 178 20.28 27.84 30.93
CA THR A 178 19.85 28.89 31.86
C THR A 178 19.79 30.22 31.14
N LEU A 179 18.61 30.83 31.11
CA LEU A 179 18.45 32.17 30.55
C LEU A 179 19.10 33.23 31.45
N PRO A 180 19.80 34.23 30.88
CA PRO A 180 20.41 35.29 31.67
C PRO A 180 19.33 36.19 32.29
N PHE A 181 19.62 36.74 33.48
CA PHE A 181 18.70 37.61 34.21
C PHE A 181 18.45 38.96 33.51
N TYR A 182 19.50 39.55 32.93
CA TYR A 182 19.43 40.87 32.30
C TYR A 182 18.58 40.86 31.02
N GLN A 183 17.59 41.74 30.96
CA GLN A 183 16.53 41.75 29.95
C GLN A 183 17.05 41.78 28.49
N PRO A 184 17.94 42.71 28.08
CA PRO A 184 18.48 42.72 26.72
C PRO A 184 19.19 41.42 26.32
N THR A 185 19.98 40.83 27.21
CA THR A 185 20.70 39.58 26.94
C THR A 185 19.72 38.40 26.88
N ARG A 186 18.68 38.42 27.71
CA ARG A 186 17.63 37.40 27.73
C ARG A 186 16.84 37.37 26.43
N VAL A 187 16.45 38.53 25.90
CA VAL A 187 15.75 38.63 24.61
C VAL A 187 16.61 38.08 23.47
N LYS A 188 17.92 38.43 23.44
CA LYS A 188 18.87 37.87 22.47
C LYS A 188 18.99 36.34 22.58
N ALA A 189 19.09 35.81 23.80
CA ALA A 189 19.15 34.36 24.05
C ALA A 189 17.85 33.63 23.64
N MET A 190 16.69 34.25 23.86
CA MET A 190 15.38 33.69 23.49
C MET A 190 15.16 33.60 21.98
N ALA A 191 15.78 34.51 21.21
CA ALA A 191 15.75 34.47 19.75
C ALA A 191 16.55 33.30 19.14
N LEU A 192 17.47 32.70 19.90
CA LEU A 192 18.21 31.52 19.46
C LEU A 192 17.30 30.27 19.46
N PRO A 193 17.53 29.33 18.53
CA PRO A 193 16.78 28.07 18.49
C PRO A 193 16.98 27.27 19.80
N PRO A 194 15.91 26.65 20.33
CA PRO A 194 16.00 25.85 21.56
C PRO A 194 16.90 24.64 21.37
N LYS A 195 17.57 24.17 22.44
CA LYS A 195 18.28 22.90 22.38
C LYS A 195 17.33 21.71 22.44
N ILE A 196 17.71 20.61 21.79
CA ILE A 196 17.17 19.28 22.01
C ILE A 196 18.04 18.53 23.02
N LYS A 197 17.44 17.56 23.71
CA LYS A 197 18.12 16.72 24.71
C LYS A 197 19.33 16.01 24.07
N GLN A 198 20.44 15.95 24.78
CA GLN A 198 21.60 15.17 24.35
C GLN A 198 21.31 13.68 24.59
N GLY A 199 21.56 12.83 23.60
CA GLY A 199 21.30 11.39 23.68
C GLY A 199 21.40 10.73 22.32
N ASN A 200 21.25 9.41 22.29
CA ASN A 200 21.11 8.63 21.08
C ASN A 200 19.62 8.57 20.71
N TYR A 201 19.21 9.18 19.61
CA TYR A 201 17.81 9.16 19.20
C TYR A 201 17.53 7.87 18.44
N ARG A 202 16.47 7.17 18.82
CA ARG A 202 15.90 6.05 18.06
C ARG A 202 14.47 6.40 17.69
N VAL A 203 14.19 6.51 16.39
CA VAL A 203 12.86 6.77 15.86
C VAL A 203 12.30 5.46 15.32
N ILE A 204 11.17 5.02 15.88
CA ILE A 204 10.62 3.68 15.69
C ILE A 204 9.31 3.79 14.91
N ASN A 205 9.24 3.16 13.75
CA ASN A 205 8.04 3.16 12.92
C ASN A 205 7.11 2.00 13.27
N VAL A 206 6.01 2.32 13.97
CA VAL A 206 4.99 1.34 14.36
C VAL A 206 3.66 1.55 13.64
N ALA A 207 3.64 2.43 12.63
CA ALA A 207 2.45 2.70 11.84
C ALA A 207 1.95 1.45 11.12
N VAL A 208 0.64 1.38 10.90
CA VAL A 208 -0.01 0.26 10.21
C VAL A 208 -1.00 0.82 9.19
N PRO A 209 -0.91 0.43 7.90
CA PRO A 209 -1.83 0.94 6.89
C PRO A 209 -3.29 0.64 7.25
N GLY A 210 -4.14 1.67 7.17
CA GLY A 210 -5.57 1.61 7.52
C GLY A 210 -5.90 1.87 8.98
N TYR A 211 -4.92 2.16 9.84
CA TYR A 211 -5.18 2.56 11.22
C TYR A 211 -5.85 3.93 11.33
N THR A 212 -6.82 4.02 12.23
CA THR A 212 -7.48 5.24 12.69
C THR A 212 -7.01 5.60 14.10
N SER A 213 -7.41 6.76 14.62
CA SER A 213 -7.04 7.20 15.97
C SER A 213 -7.41 6.21 17.08
N GLY A 214 -8.48 5.42 16.89
CA GLY A 214 -8.88 4.36 17.82
C GLY A 214 -7.88 3.19 17.85
N ASN A 215 -7.41 2.75 16.68
CA ASN A 215 -6.38 1.72 16.56
C ASN A 215 -5.06 2.19 17.19
N GLU A 216 -4.65 3.43 16.88
CA GLU A 216 -3.41 4.03 17.38
C GLU A 216 -3.40 4.19 18.89
N PHE A 217 -4.52 4.59 19.48
CA PHE A 217 -4.63 4.70 20.93
C PHE A 217 -4.47 3.33 21.61
N ALA A 218 -5.12 2.30 21.06
CA ALA A 218 -4.97 0.94 21.58
C ALA A 218 -3.55 0.39 21.40
N GLN A 219 -2.94 0.59 20.23
CA GLN A 219 -1.55 0.22 19.96
C GLN A 219 -0.61 0.94 20.93
N PHE A 220 -0.83 2.24 21.16
CA PHE A 220 -0.05 2.99 22.13
C PHE A 220 -0.15 2.39 23.53
N ALA A 221 -1.37 2.15 24.00
CA ALA A 221 -1.62 1.69 25.36
C ALA A 221 -1.05 0.29 25.63
N VAL A 222 -1.13 -0.61 24.65
CA VAL A 222 -0.79 -2.03 24.83
C VAL A 222 0.64 -2.33 24.37
N ASP A 223 1.03 -1.84 23.20
CA ASP A 223 2.27 -2.27 22.53
C ASP A 223 3.43 -1.30 22.75
N ILE A 224 3.16 0.01 22.89
CA ILE A 224 4.21 1.03 22.92
C ILE A 224 4.58 1.45 24.34
N LEU A 225 3.60 1.67 25.22
CA LEU A 225 3.84 2.12 26.60
C LEU A 225 4.91 1.31 27.36
N PRO A 226 4.97 -0.04 27.26
CA PRO A 226 6.01 -0.83 27.91
C PRO A 226 7.45 -0.48 27.49
N TYR A 227 7.63 0.13 26.32
CA TYR A 227 8.94 0.51 25.77
C TYR A 227 9.41 1.89 26.25
N GLN A 228 8.67 2.57 27.13
CA GLN A 228 9.06 3.85 27.75
C GLN A 228 9.40 4.94 26.70
N PRO A 229 8.44 5.32 25.84
CA PRO A 229 8.63 6.38 24.85
C PRO A 229 8.95 7.72 25.53
N ASP A 230 9.85 8.53 24.94
CA ASP A 230 10.04 9.93 25.34
C ASP A 230 9.17 10.89 24.52
N LEU A 231 8.86 10.50 23.29
CA LEU A 231 8.03 11.28 22.38
C LEU A 231 7.20 10.32 21.51
N ILE A 232 6.00 10.78 21.18
CA ILE A 232 5.11 10.12 20.26
C ILE A 232 4.78 11.12 19.15
N VAL A 233 4.91 10.68 17.92
CA VAL A 233 4.50 11.43 16.73
C VAL A 233 3.34 10.66 16.11
N VAL A 234 2.17 11.31 16.03
CA VAL A 234 0.99 10.74 15.39
C VAL A 234 0.81 11.43 14.05
N LEU A 235 0.86 10.66 12.96
CA LEU A 235 0.66 11.12 11.59
C LEU A 235 -0.62 10.48 11.05
N ASN A 236 -1.75 11.07 11.42
CA ASN A 236 -3.07 10.56 11.08
C ASN A 236 -4.08 11.68 10.80
N GLY A 237 -5.33 11.31 10.51
CA GLY A 237 -6.48 12.19 10.37
C GLY A 237 -7.26 11.98 9.07
N TYR A 238 -6.65 11.37 8.04
CA TYR A 238 -7.37 11.09 6.80
C TYR A 238 -8.33 9.90 6.96
N GLU A 239 -7.86 8.79 7.56
CA GLU A 239 -8.68 7.59 7.73
C GLU A 239 -9.85 7.83 8.71
N ASP A 240 -9.64 8.64 9.75
CA ASP A 240 -10.71 9.04 10.68
C ASP A 240 -11.84 9.83 9.99
N LEU A 241 -11.52 10.67 8.99
CA LEU A 241 -12.54 11.44 8.24
C LEU A 241 -13.36 10.57 7.29
N MET A 242 -12.84 9.40 6.93
CA MET A 242 -13.53 8.43 6.07
C MET A 242 -14.50 7.54 6.87
N LEU A 243 -14.45 7.59 8.21
CA LEU A 243 -15.38 6.88 9.07
C LEU A 243 -16.70 7.64 9.21
N PRO A 244 -17.85 6.95 9.21
CA PRO A 244 -19.11 7.53 9.65
C PRO A 244 -18.95 8.08 11.08
N SER A 245 -19.45 9.29 11.34
CA SER A 245 -19.30 9.96 12.65
C SER A 245 -19.91 9.19 13.84
N SER A 246 -20.75 8.19 13.57
CA SER A 246 -21.37 7.30 14.55
C SER A 246 -20.56 6.03 14.85
N GLU A 247 -19.46 5.76 14.13
CA GLU A 247 -18.71 4.51 14.23
C GLU A 247 -17.27 4.75 14.72
N GLN A 248 -16.95 4.19 15.89
CA GLN A 248 -15.57 3.96 16.30
C GLN A 248 -15.11 2.64 15.68
N LYS A 249 -14.46 2.68 14.51
CA LYS A 249 -13.91 1.45 13.91
C LYS A 249 -12.51 1.18 14.44
N ASN A 250 -12.40 0.15 15.26
CA ASN A 250 -11.15 -0.42 15.73
C ASN A 250 -10.87 -1.78 15.07
N THR A 251 -11.61 -2.15 14.03
CA THR A 251 -11.56 -3.48 13.39
C THR A 251 -11.09 -3.39 11.95
N LEU A 252 -10.61 -4.51 11.39
CA LEU A 252 -10.23 -4.62 9.99
C LEU A 252 -11.37 -4.10 9.09
N PRO A 253 -11.11 -3.17 8.15
CA PRO A 253 -12.04 -2.92 7.07
C PRO A 253 -12.36 -4.27 6.41
N TYR A 254 -13.62 -4.48 6.01
CA TYR A 254 -14.10 -5.65 5.27
C TYR A 254 -14.52 -6.90 6.08
N VAL A 255 -14.10 -7.11 7.33
CA VAL A 255 -14.49 -8.34 8.07
C VAL A 255 -15.97 -8.35 8.43
N ASP A 256 -16.50 -7.22 8.91
CA ASP A 256 -17.92 -7.11 9.28
C ASP A 256 -18.83 -7.16 8.05
N ASP A 257 -18.44 -6.54 6.94
CA ASP A 257 -19.14 -6.62 5.64
C ASP A 257 -19.03 -8.02 5.00
N PHE A 258 -17.92 -8.74 5.24
CA PHE A 258 -17.73 -10.13 4.83
C PHE A 258 -18.67 -11.07 5.58
N LEU A 259 -18.74 -10.92 6.90
CA LEU A 259 -19.62 -11.73 7.76
C LEU A 259 -21.11 -11.39 7.55
N ALA A 260 -21.45 -10.15 7.21
CA ALA A 260 -22.82 -9.73 6.97
C ALA A 260 -23.44 -10.35 5.70
N ASN A 261 -22.64 -10.71 4.67
CA ASN A 261 -23.13 -11.15 3.36
C ASN A 261 -22.36 -12.36 2.79
N SER A 262 -22.21 -13.43 3.58
CA SER A 262 -21.43 -14.64 3.23
C SER A 262 -21.75 -15.30 1.88
N THR A 263 -23.01 -15.26 1.41
CA THR A 263 -23.43 -15.84 0.12
C THR A 263 -23.04 -14.98 -1.08
N ALA A 264 -23.04 -13.65 -0.94
CA ALA A 264 -22.52 -12.73 -1.94
C ALA A 264 -21.00 -12.90 -2.09
N HIS A 265 -20.30 -13.10 -0.97
CA HIS A 265 -18.86 -13.36 -0.94
C HIS A 265 -18.48 -14.74 -1.46
N PHE A 266 -19.28 -15.80 -1.25
CA PHE A 266 -19.06 -17.09 -1.92
C PHE A 266 -19.16 -16.96 -3.45
N THR A 267 -20.19 -16.26 -3.93
CA THR A 267 -20.37 -16.02 -5.37
C THR A 267 -19.24 -15.17 -5.94
N GLN A 268 -18.78 -14.17 -5.17
CA GLN A 268 -17.63 -13.36 -5.52
C GLN A 268 -16.32 -14.15 -5.46
N SER A 269 -16.16 -15.07 -4.51
CA SER A 269 -15.03 -15.99 -4.41
C SER A 269 -14.96 -16.89 -5.64
N VAL A 270 -16.07 -17.52 -6.03
CA VAL A 270 -16.13 -18.34 -7.26
C VAL A 270 -15.79 -17.52 -8.50
N LYS A 271 -16.33 -16.29 -8.61
CA LYS A 271 -15.97 -15.36 -9.70
C LYS A 271 -14.49 -14.97 -9.65
N ASN A 272 -13.95 -14.69 -8.48
CA ASN A 272 -12.56 -14.32 -8.27
C ASN A 272 -11.63 -15.50 -8.58
N THR A 273 -12.00 -16.74 -8.27
CA THR A 273 -11.24 -17.96 -8.62
C THR A 273 -11.21 -18.19 -10.13
N VAL A 274 -12.33 -17.98 -10.83
CA VAL A 274 -12.38 -18.07 -12.30
C VAL A 274 -11.59 -16.92 -12.94
N ASN A 275 -11.71 -15.71 -12.40
CA ASN A 275 -10.97 -14.55 -12.87
C ASN A 275 -9.47 -14.67 -12.56
N SER A 276 -9.09 -15.23 -11.41
CA SER A 276 -7.71 -15.46 -11.04
C SER A 276 -7.08 -16.46 -11.99
N TRP A 277 -7.78 -17.57 -12.30
CA TRP A 277 -7.36 -18.55 -13.30
C TRP A 277 -7.15 -17.92 -14.70
N ILE A 278 -8.06 -17.04 -15.14
CA ILE A 278 -7.90 -16.31 -16.41
C ILE A 278 -6.75 -15.28 -16.32
N SER A 279 -6.59 -14.59 -15.19
CA SER A 279 -5.52 -13.59 -15.01
C SER A 279 -4.14 -14.22 -14.79
N ASP A 280 -4.10 -15.47 -14.35
CA ASP A 280 -2.88 -16.24 -14.14
C ASP A 280 -2.33 -16.85 -15.44
N SER A 281 -3.12 -16.81 -16.51
CA SER A 281 -2.70 -17.08 -17.88
C SER A 281 -1.45 -16.27 -18.27
N TYR A 282 -0.47 -16.96 -18.85
CA TYR A 282 0.76 -16.33 -19.34
C TYR A 282 0.46 -15.36 -20.49
N ALA A 283 -0.50 -15.71 -21.35
CA ALA A 283 -1.01 -14.84 -22.40
C ALA A 283 -1.63 -13.55 -21.85
N VAL A 284 -2.48 -13.66 -20.82
CA VAL A 284 -3.12 -12.47 -20.21
C VAL A 284 -2.10 -11.61 -19.47
N LYS A 285 -1.17 -12.21 -18.71
CA LYS A 285 -0.08 -11.47 -18.04
C LYS A 285 0.80 -10.72 -19.04
N THR A 286 1.18 -11.38 -20.13
CA THR A 286 1.99 -10.79 -21.20
C THR A 286 1.24 -9.65 -21.91
N ALA A 287 -0.03 -9.87 -22.25
CA ALA A 287 -0.86 -8.85 -22.89
C ALA A 287 -1.00 -7.61 -21.99
N ARG A 288 -1.25 -7.83 -20.70
CA ARG A 288 -1.36 -6.74 -19.72
C ARG A 288 -0.05 -5.99 -19.54
N TYR A 289 1.05 -6.71 -19.32
CA TYR A 289 2.36 -6.14 -19.07
C TYR A 289 2.88 -5.31 -20.26
N PHE A 290 2.77 -5.83 -21.48
CA PHE A 290 3.37 -5.18 -22.66
C PHE A 290 2.45 -4.19 -23.39
N PHE A 291 1.12 -4.41 -23.35
CA PHE A 291 0.19 -3.67 -24.22
C PHE A 291 -0.90 -2.91 -23.48
N LEU A 292 -1.17 -3.23 -22.22
CA LEU A 292 -2.26 -2.61 -21.44
C LEU A 292 -1.76 -1.84 -20.21
N GLN A 293 -0.46 -1.85 -19.90
CA GLN A 293 0.11 -0.94 -18.91
C GLN A 293 0.12 0.49 -19.47
N PRO A 294 -0.54 1.48 -18.84
CA PRO A 294 0.03 2.81 -18.85
C PRO A 294 1.39 2.72 -18.15
N GLN A 295 2.47 3.12 -18.81
CA GLN A 295 3.73 3.37 -18.09
C GLN A 295 3.43 4.32 -16.93
N PRO A 296 3.97 4.12 -15.73
CA PRO A 296 3.81 5.10 -14.67
C PRO A 296 4.46 6.39 -15.14
N THR A 297 3.65 7.36 -15.57
CA THR A 297 4.11 8.74 -15.68
C THR A 297 4.38 9.20 -14.25
N VAL A 298 5.43 10.00 -14.06
CA VAL A 298 5.91 10.52 -12.76
C VAL A 298 4.78 11.13 -11.90
N ASP A 299 3.66 11.54 -12.52
CA ASP A 299 2.45 11.99 -11.81
C ASP A 299 1.72 10.88 -11.01
N GLN A 300 1.84 9.60 -11.36
CA GLN A 300 1.24 8.48 -10.61
C GLN A 300 2.09 8.01 -9.42
N GLU A 301 3.34 8.46 -9.30
CA GLU A 301 4.16 8.24 -8.09
C GLU A 301 3.69 9.11 -6.91
N THR A 302 2.86 10.13 -7.16
CA THR A 302 2.50 11.10 -6.11
C THR A 302 1.24 10.80 -5.31
N MET A 303 0.32 9.96 -5.76
CA MET A 303 -0.83 9.54 -4.92
C MET A 303 -1.41 8.19 -5.39
N VAL A 304 -0.87 7.09 -4.87
CA VAL A 304 -1.50 5.76 -5.01
C VAL A 304 -2.66 5.66 -4.02
N PHE A 305 -3.77 6.31 -4.36
CA PHE A 305 -5.09 6.07 -3.75
C PHE A 305 -6.09 5.81 -4.88
N ASN A 306 -6.23 4.54 -5.27
CA ASN A 306 -7.39 4.09 -6.03
C ASN A 306 -8.12 3.00 -5.23
N TRP A 307 -8.93 3.45 -4.26
CA TRP A 307 -9.80 2.59 -3.45
C TRP A 307 -11.24 2.51 -3.97
N MET A 308 -11.57 3.18 -5.08
CA MET A 308 -12.92 3.19 -5.65
C MET A 308 -13.00 2.46 -6.98
N VAL A 309 -13.27 1.16 -6.92
CA VAL A 309 -14.03 0.50 -8.00
C VAL A 309 -15.11 -0.39 -7.37
N ASN A 310 -16.23 0.23 -6.98
CA ASN A 310 -17.57 -0.15 -7.44
C ASN A 310 -18.65 0.66 -6.71
N GLY A 311 -19.35 1.50 -7.47
CA GLY A 311 -20.61 2.10 -7.05
C GLY A 311 -20.51 3.56 -6.62
N LEU A 312 -20.43 4.47 -7.60
CA LEU A 312 -21.27 5.66 -7.75
C LEU A 312 -20.75 6.49 -8.94
N ARG A 313 -21.68 7.05 -9.73
CA ARG A 313 -21.39 7.74 -11.00
C ARG A 313 -20.61 9.04 -10.77
N PRO A 314 -19.72 9.44 -11.71
CA PRO A 314 -18.95 10.68 -11.58
C PRO A 314 -19.88 11.89 -11.69
N ILE A 315 -19.81 12.78 -10.70
CA ILE A 315 -20.35 14.13 -10.79
C ILE A 315 -19.29 14.99 -11.50
N SER A 316 -19.71 15.76 -12.49
CA SER A 316 -18.89 16.58 -13.39
C SER A 316 -18.00 17.60 -12.65
N PRO A 317 -16.86 18.01 -13.24
CA PRO A 317 -15.91 18.90 -12.59
C PRO A 317 -16.42 20.34 -12.62
N ILE A 318 -16.82 20.86 -11.46
CA ILE A 318 -16.95 22.31 -11.24
C ILE A 318 -15.68 22.78 -10.55
N ALA A 319 -14.86 23.48 -11.33
CA ALA A 319 -13.84 24.47 -10.98
C ALA A 319 -13.36 24.51 -9.51
N LEU A 320 -12.20 23.91 -9.24
CA LEU A 320 -11.38 24.28 -8.09
C LEU A 320 -10.20 25.14 -8.55
N ARG A 321 -10.38 26.44 -8.36
CA ARG A 321 -9.31 27.44 -8.30
C ARG A 321 -8.38 27.09 -7.12
N SER A 322 -7.08 27.05 -7.42
CA SER A 322 -5.94 27.32 -6.55
C SER A 322 -6.23 27.61 -5.07
N TYR A 323 -5.92 26.64 -4.20
CA TYR A 323 -5.51 26.94 -2.83
C TYR A 323 -4.27 26.13 -2.48
N ASN A 324 -3.19 26.88 -2.24
CA ASN A 324 -1.90 26.43 -1.72
C ASN A 324 -2.02 25.99 -0.26
N CYS A 325 -1.09 25.11 0.13
CA CYS A 325 -0.62 24.79 1.48
C CYS A 325 -1.51 23.90 2.37
N ALA A 326 -1.15 22.62 2.43
CA ALA A 326 -1.48 21.74 3.54
C ALA A 326 -0.88 22.31 4.84
N SER A 327 -1.73 22.59 5.84
CA SER A 327 -1.31 22.89 7.20
C SER A 327 -0.93 21.59 7.91
N ILE A 328 0.33 21.51 8.30
CA ILE A 328 0.88 20.48 9.19
C ILE A 328 0.44 20.83 10.62
N ALA A 329 -0.42 20.01 11.23
CA ALA A 329 -0.73 20.10 12.66
C ALA A 329 0.11 19.06 13.41
N ILE A 330 1.24 19.49 13.98
CA ILE A 330 2.04 18.67 14.92
C ILE A 330 1.48 18.91 16.32
N GLN A 331 0.81 17.92 16.88
CA GLN A 331 0.36 17.95 18.28
C GLN A 331 1.41 17.26 19.16
N ILE A 332 2.17 18.06 19.92
CA ILE A 332 3.14 17.55 20.89
C ILE A 332 2.41 17.32 22.22
N ILE A 333 2.12 16.07 22.56
CA ILE A 333 1.66 15.71 23.89
C ILE A 333 2.90 15.62 24.80
N LYS A 334 3.03 16.57 25.73
CA LYS A 334 4.03 16.50 26.81
C LYS A 334 3.37 15.91 28.04
N ASN A 335 3.94 14.83 28.57
CA ASN A 335 3.66 14.41 29.95
C ASN A 335 4.33 15.40 30.91
N ASN A 336 3.56 15.92 31.86
CA ASN A 336 4.05 16.74 32.98
C ASN A 336 4.81 15.90 34.01
#